data_AF-A0A7Y2NJF6-F1
#
_entry.id   AF-A0A7Y2NJF6-F1
#
_cell.length_a   1.000
_cell.length_b   1.000
_cell.length_c   1.000
_cell.angle_alpha   90.00
_cell.angle_beta   90.00
_cell.angle_gamma   90.00
#
_symmetry.space_group_name_H-M   'P 1'
#
loop_
_entity.id
_entity.type
_entity.pdbx_description
1 polymer ?
#
loop_
_entity_poly.entity_id
_entity_poly.type
_entity_poly.pdbx_seq_one_letter_code
_entity_poly.pdbx_strand_id
1 'polypeptide(L)'
;MKSNFKHRTQPYFFIIFLILFAPQLFAQDIEFNKQDEQLVLQNPDLVLWHVKALTAKGQILHVKVVDKDGKHHPVKAIQETENAQILDVKSFINGKQLPIKLLPKKNERYYPFKAIAEDGTLIDIKALGEDGALFDVVGVIKIGNVVHIRAVNPEGALYNIIAISPSGRTNDVSGIKMMKEEVEATFRGVPIFSHVKAITRQ
;
A
#
# COMPACT_ATOMS: atom_id res chain seq x y z
N MET A 1 4.89 9.83 -76.30
CA MET A 1 3.68 9.03 -75.97
C MET A 1 4.15 7.66 -75.47
N LYS A 2 3.62 7.23 -74.31
CA LYS A 2 3.88 5.98 -73.55
C LYS A 2 5.11 5.94 -72.62
N SER A 3 4.76 5.98 -71.33
CA SER A 3 5.56 5.71 -70.14
C SER A 3 5.93 4.23 -70.02
N ASN A 4 7.00 3.94 -69.28
CA ASN A 4 7.21 2.66 -68.61
C ASN A 4 8.15 2.87 -67.41
N PHE A 5 7.60 3.38 -66.31
CA PHE A 5 8.27 3.43 -65.01
C PHE A 5 8.05 2.08 -64.34
N LYS A 6 9.09 1.24 -64.26
CA LYS A 6 9.04 -0.04 -63.54
C LYS A 6 9.04 0.23 -62.03
N HIS A 7 7.92 -0.12 -61.40
CA HIS A 7 7.79 -0.24 -59.95
C HIS A 7 8.81 -1.24 -59.41
N ARG A 8 9.69 -0.79 -58.53
CA ARG A 8 10.41 -1.67 -57.59
C ARG A 8 9.92 -1.33 -56.20
N THR A 9 9.02 -2.15 -55.70
CA THR A 9 8.50 -2.14 -54.34
C THR A 9 9.65 -2.49 -53.38
N GLN A 10 10.05 -1.53 -52.54
CA GLN A 10 10.82 -1.83 -51.33
C GLN A 10 9.83 -2.11 -50.19
N PRO A 11 9.93 -3.24 -49.48
CA PRO A 11 9.06 -3.49 -48.34
C PRO A 11 9.49 -2.60 -47.17
N TYR A 12 8.49 -1.91 -46.63
CA TYR A 12 8.53 -1.20 -45.35
C TYR A 12 9.08 -2.12 -44.25
N PHE A 13 10.29 -1.84 -43.77
CA PHE A 13 10.79 -2.42 -42.52
C PHE A 13 10.19 -1.60 -41.37
N PHE A 14 8.91 -1.85 -41.09
CA PHE A 14 8.23 -1.38 -39.89
C PHE A 14 8.79 -2.21 -38.72
N ILE A 15 9.87 -1.73 -38.08
CA ILE A 15 10.26 -2.26 -36.77
C ILE A 15 9.23 -1.74 -35.78
N ILE A 16 8.27 -2.61 -35.48
CA ILE A 16 7.43 -2.53 -34.30
C ILE A 16 8.39 -2.52 -33.10
N PHE A 17 8.58 -1.34 -32.50
CA PHE A 17 9.15 -1.24 -31.16
C PHE A 17 8.09 -1.75 -30.20
N LEU A 18 8.05 -3.08 -30.05
CA LEU A 18 7.15 -3.76 -29.13
C LEU A 18 7.53 -3.29 -27.71
N ILE A 19 6.57 -2.68 -27.03
CA ILE A 19 6.70 -2.10 -25.69
C ILE A 19 7.19 -3.19 -24.72
N LEU A 20 8.50 -3.24 -24.46
CA LEU A 20 9.15 -4.04 -23.43
C LEU A 20 9.03 -3.36 -22.05
N PHE A 21 7.85 -2.87 -21.68
CA PHE A 21 7.65 -2.17 -20.40
C PHE A 21 6.55 -2.79 -19.51
N ALA A 22 6.01 -3.95 -19.90
CA ALA A 22 5.07 -4.71 -19.08
C ALA A 22 5.66 -5.83 -18.17
N PRO A 23 6.87 -6.41 -18.39
CA PRO A 23 7.25 -7.62 -17.63
C PRO A 23 7.48 -7.35 -16.14
N GLN A 24 7.78 -6.11 -15.76
CA GLN A 24 8.20 -5.77 -14.41
C GLN A 24 7.01 -5.67 -13.42
N LEU A 25 5.85 -5.20 -13.88
CA LEU A 25 4.63 -5.14 -13.06
C LEU A 25 4.06 -6.54 -12.80
N PHE A 26 3.96 -7.38 -13.84
CA PHE A 26 3.48 -8.76 -13.69
C PHE A 26 4.38 -9.62 -12.79
N ALA A 27 5.71 -9.43 -12.89
CA ALA A 27 6.64 -10.16 -12.02
C ALA A 27 6.46 -9.80 -10.54
N GLN A 28 6.21 -8.52 -10.23
CA GLN A 28 5.95 -8.09 -8.85
C GLN A 28 4.65 -8.68 -8.29
N ASP A 29 3.56 -8.70 -9.08
CA ASP A 29 2.29 -9.28 -8.63
C ASP A 29 2.40 -10.79 -8.37
N ILE A 30 3.16 -11.52 -9.19
CA ILE A 30 3.46 -12.95 -8.95
C ILE A 30 4.25 -13.11 -7.65
N GLU A 31 5.25 -12.27 -7.40
CA GLU A 31 6.05 -12.33 -6.18
C GLU A 31 5.21 -12.01 -4.93
N PHE A 32 4.28 -11.06 -5.01
CA PHE A 32 3.33 -10.77 -3.93
C PHE A 32 2.41 -11.94 -3.64
N ASN A 33 1.87 -12.56 -4.68
CA ASN A 33 0.98 -13.69 -4.50
C ASN A 33 1.72 -14.87 -3.83
N LYS A 34 2.99 -15.10 -4.20
CA LYS A 34 3.83 -16.11 -3.53
C LYS A 34 4.07 -15.80 -2.04
N GLN A 35 4.24 -14.52 -1.67
CA GLN A 35 4.40 -14.13 -0.27
C GLN A 35 3.10 -14.35 0.52
N ASP A 36 1.95 -13.96 -0.04
CA ASP A 36 0.64 -14.21 0.56
C ASP A 36 0.38 -15.72 0.73
N GLU A 37 0.67 -16.52 -0.29
CA GLU A 37 0.56 -17.99 -0.25
C GLU A 37 1.44 -18.60 0.85
N GLN A 38 2.70 -18.19 0.98
CA GLN A 38 3.58 -18.69 2.04
C GLN A 38 3.06 -18.37 3.45
N LEU A 39 2.47 -17.18 3.63
CA LEU A 39 1.91 -16.77 4.92
C LEU A 39 0.67 -17.58 5.29
N VAL A 40 -0.21 -17.81 4.32
CA VAL A 40 -1.39 -18.66 4.49
C VAL A 40 -0.98 -20.12 4.71
N LEU A 41 0.04 -20.64 4.02
CA LEU A 41 0.55 -21.99 4.26
C LEU A 41 1.09 -22.18 5.68
N GLN A 42 1.74 -21.15 6.24
CA GLN A 42 2.24 -21.18 7.61
C GLN A 42 1.13 -20.98 8.65
N ASN A 43 0.05 -20.30 8.27
CA ASN A 43 -1.08 -19.98 9.16
C ASN A 43 -2.40 -20.10 8.36
N PRO A 44 -2.92 -21.32 8.18
CA PRO A 44 -4.03 -21.60 7.26
C PRO A 44 -5.34 -20.89 7.64
N ASP A 45 -5.48 -20.51 8.90
CA ASP A 45 -6.66 -19.83 9.43
C ASP A 45 -6.64 -18.30 9.20
N LEU A 46 -5.53 -17.74 8.67
CA LEU A 46 -5.44 -16.31 8.41
C LEU A 46 -6.22 -15.91 7.15
N VAL A 47 -7.12 -14.95 7.30
CA VAL A 47 -7.73 -14.25 6.17
C VAL A 47 -7.01 -12.91 5.96
N LEU A 48 -6.38 -12.76 4.80
CA LEU A 48 -5.62 -11.56 4.45
C LEU A 48 -6.49 -10.58 3.65
N TRP A 49 -6.69 -9.39 4.19
CA TRP A 49 -7.40 -8.30 3.52
C TRP A 49 -6.41 -7.37 2.84
N HIS A 50 -6.67 -6.99 1.59
CA HIS A 50 -5.81 -6.06 0.87
C HIS A 50 -6.03 -4.62 1.35
N VAL A 51 -4.95 -3.95 1.75
CA VAL A 51 -5.01 -2.51 2.03
C VAL A 51 -4.79 -1.73 0.73
N LYS A 52 -5.70 -0.81 0.45
CA LYS A 52 -5.77 -0.04 -0.80
C LYS A 52 -6.13 1.42 -0.52
N ALA A 53 -5.82 2.30 -1.46
CA ALA A 53 -6.34 3.66 -1.47
C ALA A 53 -7.49 3.77 -2.48
N LEU A 54 -8.62 4.32 -2.05
CA LEU A 54 -9.82 4.54 -2.85
C LEU A 54 -9.93 6.02 -3.23
N THR A 55 -9.85 6.32 -4.52
CA THR A 55 -9.98 7.68 -5.03
C THR A 55 -11.44 8.13 -5.03
N ALA A 56 -11.67 9.45 -5.13
CA ALA A 56 -13.03 10.00 -5.23
C ALA A 56 -13.80 9.51 -6.47
N LYS A 57 -13.09 9.06 -7.51
CA LYS A 57 -13.66 8.49 -8.74
C LYS A 57 -13.90 6.97 -8.65
N GLY A 58 -13.60 6.35 -7.51
CA GLY A 58 -13.75 4.91 -7.29
C GLY A 58 -12.57 4.06 -7.76
N GLN A 59 -11.45 4.66 -8.18
CA GLN A 59 -10.25 3.90 -8.54
C GLN A 59 -9.56 3.34 -7.29
N ILE A 60 -8.98 2.15 -7.41
CA ILE A 60 -8.31 1.44 -6.31
C ILE A 60 -6.81 1.41 -6.59
N LEU A 61 -6.05 2.12 -5.76
CA LEU A 61 -4.59 2.18 -5.82
C LEU A 61 -3.96 1.18 -4.84
N HIS A 62 -2.85 0.57 -5.24
CA HIS A 62 -2.11 -0.36 -4.39
C HIS A 62 -1.39 0.40 -3.28
N VAL A 63 -1.56 0.00 -2.02
CA VAL A 63 -0.77 0.51 -0.90
C VAL A 63 0.33 -0.49 -0.59
N LYS A 64 1.58 -0.03 -0.59
CA LYS A 64 2.77 -0.87 -0.45
C LYS A 64 3.78 -0.23 0.48
N VAL A 65 4.53 -1.06 1.19
CA VAL A 65 5.80 -0.63 1.76
C VAL A 65 6.83 -0.55 0.64
N VAL A 66 7.63 0.52 0.60
CA VAL A 66 8.74 0.70 -0.33
C VAL A 66 10.02 0.60 0.47
N ASP A 67 10.77 -0.49 0.30
CA ASP A 67 12.01 -0.69 1.03
C ASP A 67 13.18 0.15 0.46
N LYS A 68 14.33 0.07 1.13
CA LYS A 68 15.55 0.81 0.76
C LYS A 68 16.08 0.49 -0.64
N ASP A 69 15.74 -0.69 -1.18
CA ASP A 69 16.17 -1.17 -2.48
C ASP A 69 15.12 -0.83 -3.56
N GLY A 70 14.07 -0.07 -3.19
CA GLY A 70 12.95 0.30 -4.06
C GLY A 70 11.97 -0.84 -4.30
N LYS A 71 12.10 -1.96 -3.60
CA LYS A 71 11.18 -3.09 -3.73
C LYS A 71 9.92 -2.82 -2.95
N HIS A 72 8.80 -3.14 -3.59
CA HIS A 72 7.48 -3.00 -3.01
C HIS A 72 7.13 -4.25 -2.22
N HIS A 73 6.43 -4.09 -1.09
CA HIS A 73 5.93 -5.17 -0.23
C HIS A 73 4.47 -4.95 0.11
N PRO A 74 3.64 -6.00 0.24
CA PRO A 74 2.21 -5.85 0.45
C PRO A 74 1.93 -5.29 1.84
N VAL A 75 0.87 -4.49 1.93
CA VAL A 75 0.25 -4.10 3.20
C VAL A 75 -1.10 -4.81 3.30
N LYS A 76 -1.33 -5.48 4.42
CA LYS A 76 -2.52 -6.30 4.66
C LYS A 76 -3.14 -5.97 6.00
N ALA A 77 -4.45 -6.12 6.09
CA ALA A 77 -5.11 -6.30 7.37
C ALA A 77 -5.28 -7.80 7.62
N ILE A 78 -5.01 -8.24 8.84
CA ILE A 78 -4.95 -9.65 9.22
C ILE A 78 -6.17 -9.97 10.06
N GLN A 79 -6.96 -10.95 9.59
CA GLN A 79 -8.07 -11.51 10.33
C GLN A 79 -7.69 -12.90 10.82
N GLU A 80 -7.51 -13.02 12.13
CA GLU A 80 -7.12 -14.25 12.83
C GLU A 80 -8.32 -15.01 13.41
N THR A 81 -9.49 -14.37 13.45
CA THR A 81 -10.73 -14.94 14.00
C THR A 81 -11.91 -14.62 13.10
N GLU A 82 -13.07 -15.20 13.38
CA GLU A 82 -14.33 -14.83 12.70
C GLU A 82 -14.73 -13.35 12.90
N ASN A 83 -14.19 -12.69 13.93
CA ASN A 83 -14.45 -11.29 14.19
C ASN A 83 -13.62 -10.39 13.26
N ALA A 84 -14.31 -9.76 12.29
CA ALA A 84 -13.71 -8.81 11.36
C ALA A 84 -13.89 -7.33 11.75
N GLN A 85 -14.31 -7.03 12.99
CA GLN A 85 -14.59 -5.65 13.43
C GLN A 85 -13.32 -4.81 13.59
N ILE A 86 -12.23 -5.41 14.05
CA ILE A 86 -10.95 -4.74 14.28
C ILE A 86 -9.83 -5.68 13.85
N LEU A 87 -9.09 -5.27 12.82
CA LEU A 87 -7.99 -6.07 12.25
C LEU A 87 -6.67 -5.33 12.40
N ASP A 88 -5.60 -6.07 12.67
CA ASP A 88 -4.24 -5.52 12.66
C ASP A 88 -3.77 -5.25 11.24
N VAL A 89 -3.16 -4.09 11.02
CA VAL A 89 -2.56 -3.73 9.72
C VAL A 89 -1.04 -3.88 9.80
N LYS A 90 -0.49 -4.72 8.94
CA LYS A 90 0.93 -5.07 8.91
C LYS A 90 1.44 -5.13 7.46
N SER A 91 2.76 -5.14 7.32
CA SER A 91 3.41 -5.52 6.07
C SER A 91 4.23 -6.79 6.26
N PHE A 92 4.44 -7.52 5.17
CA PHE A 92 5.21 -8.75 5.17
C PHE A 92 6.47 -8.55 4.32
N ILE A 93 7.62 -8.59 4.96
CA ILE A 93 8.92 -8.37 4.30
C ILE A 93 9.83 -9.52 4.69
N ASN A 94 10.31 -10.26 3.69
CA ASN A 94 11.24 -11.39 3.88
C ASN A 94 10.74 -12.41 4.93
N GLY A 95 9.46 -12.77 4.87
CA GLY A 95 8.83 -13.72 5.80
C GLY A 95 8.54 -13.17 7.20
N LYS A 96 8.81 -11.88 7.46
CA LYS A 96 8.54 -11.22 8.75
C LYS A 96 7.34 -10.31 8.67
N GLN A 97 6.54 -10.30 9.74
CA GLN A 97 5.44 -9.34 9.90
C GLN A 97 5.93 -8.07 10.57
N LEU A 98 5.92 -6.95 9.84
CA LEU A 98 6.30 -5.65 10.37
C LEU A 98 5.04 -4.88 10.81
N PRO A 99 5.01 -4.34 12.04
CA PRO A 99 3.92 -3.50 12.48
C PRO A 99 3.94 -2.18 11.73
N ILE A 100 2.74 -1.69 11.40
CA ILE A 100 2.54 -0.36 10.84
C ILE A 100 1.91 0.53 11.92
N LYS A 101 2.47 1.73 12.11
CA LYS A 101 2.07 2.67 13.17
C LYS A 101 2.02 4.09 12.64
N LEU A 102 1.25 4.93 13.33
CA LEU A 102 1.41 6.38 13.22
C LEU A 102 2.44 6.85 14.24
N LEU A 103 3.32 7.76 13.82
CA LEU A 103 4.36 8.35 14.65
C LEU A 103 3.98 9.79 15.05
N PRO A 104 4.58 10.36 16.11
CA PRO A 104 4.36 11.76 16.47
C PRO A 104 4.77 12.72 15.36
N LYS A 105 4.03 13.82 15.17
CA LYS A 105 4.39 14.84 14.18
C LYS A 105 5.54 15.70 14.73
N LYS A 106 6.78 15.34 14.42
CA LYS A 106 7.96 16.14 14.81
C LYS A 106 8.14 17.34 13.88
N ASN A 107 7.19 18.30 13.93
CA ASN A 107 7.07 19.49 13.05
C ASN A 107 6.55 19.23 11.62
N GLU A 108 6.01 18.03 11.35
CA GLU A 108 5.40 17.70 10.08
C GLU A 108 3.90 18.09 10.04
N ARG A 109 3.39 18.37 8.84
CA ARG A 109 1.95 18.64 8.64
C ARG A 109 1.07 17.44 9.02
N TYR A 110 1.54 16.23 8.74
CA TYR A 110 0.78 14.98 8.91
C TYR A 110 1.50 14.00 9.83
N TYR A 111 0.76 13.03 10.39
CA TYR A 111 1.32 11.97 11.22
C TYR A 111 2.01 10.96 10.28
N PRO A 112 3.31 10.70 10.44
CA PRO A 112 3.99 9.72 9.61
C PRO A 112 3.36 8.33 9.77
N PHE A 113 3.02 7.69 8.66
CA PHE A 113 2.52 6.31 8.62
C PHE A 113 3.63 5.40 8.08
N LYS A 114 4.24 4.62 8.98
CA LYS A 114 5.47 3.88 8.68
C LYS A 114 5.35 2.43 9.14
N ALA A 115 6.02 1.53 8.41
CA ALA A 115 6.35 0.22 8.93
C ALA A 115 7.61 0.33 9.81
N ILE A 116 7.70 -0.48 10.86
CA ILE A 116 8.85 -0.50 11.78
C ILE A 116 9.57 -1.84 11.68
N ALA A 117 10.83 -1.82 11.29
CA ALA A 117 11.65 -3.01 11.09
C ALA A 117 12.19 -3.63 12.39
N GLU A 118 12.84 -4.80 12.24
CA GLU A 118 13.85 -5.44 13.11
C GLU A 118 14.50 -4.57 14.18
N ASP A 119 15.15 -3.55 13.67
CA ASP A 119 16.15 -2.73 14.33
C ASP A 119 15.60 -1.34 14.67
N GLY A 120 14.29 -1.12 14.49
CA GLY A 120 13.67 0.19 14.64
C GLY A 120 13.72 1.08 13.39
N THR A 121 14.30 0.60 12.28
CA THR A 121 14.29 1.33 11.00
C THR A 121 12.85 1.60 10.56
N LEU A 122 12.58 2.84 10.16
CA LEU A 122 11.29 3.26 9.61
C LEU A 122 11.28 3.07 8.10
N ILE A 123 10.24 2.42 7.59
CA ILE A 123 10.08 2.15 6.16
C ILE A 123 8.83 2.85 5.64
N ASP A 124 8.98 3.46 4.47
CA ASP A 124 7.93 4.24 3.82
C ASP A 124 6.79 3.37 3.32
N ILE A 125 5.57 3.90 3.45
CA ILE A 125 4.37 3.33 2.86
C ILE A 125 3.82 4.33 1.86
N LYS A 126 3.61 3.85 0.63
CA LYS A 126 3.12 4.65 -0.50
C LYS A 126 1.90 4.01 -1.12
N ALA A 127 1.02 4.84 -1.69
CA ALA A 127 0.04 4.38 -2.66
C ALA A 127 0.60 4.57 -4.08
N LEU A 128 0.41 3.58 -4.95
CA LEU A 128 0.89 3.62 -6.33
C LEU A 128 -0.22 4.06 -7.28
N GLY A 129 -0.01 5.17 -7.97
CA GLY A 129 -0.81 5.63 -9.09
C GLY A 129 -0.68 4.70 -10.31
N GLU A 130 -1.64 4.80 -11.23
CA GLU A 130 -1.66 4.01 -12.48
C GLU A 130 -0.46 4.32 -13.39
N ASP A 131 0.08 5.53 -13.30
CA ASP A 131 1.25 6.03 -14.01
C ASP A 131 2.57 5.71 -13.31
N GLY A 132 2.53 4.99 -12.18
CA GLY A 132 3.68 4.71 -11.33
C GLY A 132 4.03 5.83 -10.36
N ALA A 133 3.26 6.91 -10.28
CA ALA A 133 3.45 7.94 -9.28
C ALA A 133 3.28 7.38 -7.86
N LEU A 134 4.09 7.86 -6.92
CA LEU A 134 4.03 7.45 -5.51
C LEU A 134 3.36 8.55 -4.69
N PHE A 135 2.29 8.18 -4.00
CA PHE A 135 1.53 9.07 -3.11
C PHE A 135 1.84 8.74 -1.67
N ASP A 136 2.09 9.77 -0.86
CA ASP A 136 2.36 9.60 0.56
C ASP A 136 1.11 9.09 1.27
N VAL A 137 1.25 8.07 2.12
CA VAL A 137 0.17 7.65 3.02
C VAL A 137 0.47 8.21 4.39
N VAL A 138 -0.47 8.96 4.98
CA VAL A 138 -0.26 9.72 6.22
C VAL A 138 -1.52 9.81 7.08
N GLY A 139 -1.36 10.05 8.39
CA GLY A 139 -2.46 10.43 9.27
C GLY A 139 -2.77 11.93 9.17
N VAL A 140 -3.95 12.28 8.66
CA VAL A 140 -4.29 13.67 8.32
C VAL A 140 -4.92 14.44 9.48
N ILE A 141 -5.95 13.88 10.12
CA ILE A 141 -6.72 14.55 11.18
C ILE A 141 -7.10 13.54 12.26
N LYS A 142 -7.09 13.99 13.52
CA LYS A 142 -7.57 13.23 14.68
C LYS A 142 -8.94 13.77 15.10
N ILE A 143 -9.94 12.90 15.15
CA ILE A 143 -11.28 13.18 15.67
C ILE A 143 -11.52 12.21 16.83
N GLY A 144 -11.60 12.75 18.06
CA GLY A 144 -11.62 11.92 19.26
C GLY A 144 -10.37 11.04 19.37
N ASN A 145 -10.59 9.72 19.38
CA ASN A 145 -9.55 8.69 19.44
C ASN A 145 -9.17 8.11 18.07
N VAL A 146 -9.80 8.57 16.99
CA VAL A 146 -9.57 8.07 15.64
C VAL A 146 -8.74 9.06 14.85
N VAL A 147 -7.70 8.58 14.19
CA VAL A 147 -6.86 9.34 13.26
C VAL A 147 -7.15 8.85 11.85
N HIS A 148 -7.72 9.71 11.02
CA HIS A 148 -7.98 9.35 9.63
C HIS A 148 -6.68 9.26 8.85
N ILE A 149 -6.50 8.15 8.14
CA ILE A 149 -5.35 7.92 7.27
C ILE A 149 -5.79 8.12 5.82
N ARG A 150 -4.96 8.82 5.05
CA ARG A 150 -5.22 9.13 3.64
C ARG A 150 -3.95 8.93 2.82
N ALA A 151 -4.11 8.52 1.57
CA ALA A 151 -3.08 8.78 0.56
C ALA A 151 -3.22 10.23 0.08
N VAL A 152 -2.09 10.89 -0.14
CA VAL A 152 -1.99 12.29 -0.57
C VAL A 152 -1.24 12.31 -1.88
N ASN A 153 -1.93 12.69 -2.96
CA ASN A 153 -1.28 12.85 -4.25
C ASN A 153 -0.45 14.16 -4.30
N PRO A 154 0.38 14.38 -5.33
CA PRO A 154 1.21 15.58 -5.45
C PRO A 154 0.42 16.90 -5.43
N GLU A 155 -0.82 16.89 -5.90
CA GLU A 155 -1.72 18.07 -5.90
C GLU A 155 -2.44 18.28 -4.55
N GLY A 156 -2.23 17.40 -3.57
CA GLY A 156 -2.83 17.47 -2.23
C GLY A 156 -4.22 16.87 -2.10
N ALA A 157 -4.74 16.18 -3.13
CA ALA A 157 -5.97 15.41 -3.05
C ALA A 157 -5.81 14.23 -2.08
N LEU A 158 -6.85 13.99 -1.28
CA LEU A 158 -6.85 12.98 -0.23
C LEU A 158 -7.72 11.78 -0.63
N TYR A 159 -7.15 10.58 -0.57
CA TYR A 159 -7.84 9.33 -0.88
C TYR A 159 -7.99 8.45 0.36
N ASN A 160 -9.15 7.81 0.51
CA ASN A 160 -9.42 6.96 1.67
C ASN A 160 -8.54 5.72 1.65
N ILE A 161 -8.00 5.31 2.81
CA ILE A 161 -7.36 4.00 2.93
C ILE A 161 -8.37 3.00 3.48
N ILE A 162 -8.56 1.90 2.75
CA ILE A 162 -9.50 0.83 3.08
C ILE A 162 -8.79 -0.51 3.08
N ALA A 163 -9.28 -1.44 3.89
CA ALA A 163 -8.96 -2.86 3.79
C ALA A 163 -10.12 -3.57 3.09
N ILE A 164 -9.82 -4.43 2.13
CA ILE A 164 -10.79 -5.17 1.32
C ILE A 164 -10.59 -6.67 1.54
N SER A 165 -11.62 -7.37 2.01
CA SER A 165 -11.60 -8.82 2.23
C SER A 165 -11.58 -9.58 0.91
N PRO A 166 -11.21 -10.88 0.92
CA PRO A 166 -11.38 -11.74 -0.26
C PRO A 166 -12.82 -11.80 -0.79
N SER A 167 -13.82 -11.63 0.10
CA SER A 167 -15.24 -11.59 -0.26
C SER A 167 -15.75 -10.19 -0.65
N GLY A 168 -14.87 -9.19 -0.75
CA GLY A 168 -15.22 -7.81 -1.11
C GLY A 168 -15.79 -6.94 0.01
N ARG A 169 -15.80 -7.41 1.26
CA ARG A 169 -16.16 -6.57 2.43
C ARG A 169 -15.09 -5.50 2.65
N THR A 170 -15.47 -4.34 3.18
CA THR A 170 -14.54 -3.24 3.40
C THR A 170 -14.52 -2.77 4.85
N ASN A 171 -13.33 -2.43 5.32
CA ASN A 171 -13.07 -1.76 6.60
C ASN A 171 -12.27 -0.48 6.34
N ASP A 172 -12.46 0.55 7.14
CA ASP A 172 -11.65 1.77 7.08
C ASP A 172 -10.33 1.55 7.83
N VAL A 173 -9.21 1.94 7.23
CA VAL A 173 -7.89 1.89 7.91
C VAL A 173 -7.64 3.21 8.61
N SER A 174 -7.51 3.15 9.93
CA SER A 174 -7.35 4.33 10.78
C SER A 174 -6.32 4.10 11.88
N GLY A 175 -5.75 5.20 12.37
CA GLY A 175 -5.01 5.20 13.62
C GLY A 175 -5.97 5.22 14.80
N ILE A 176 -5.78 4.34 15.77
CA ILE A 176 -6.58 4.24 16.99
C ILE A 176 -5.69 4.62 18.15
N LYS A 177 -6.05 5.76 18.75
CA LYS A 177 -5.41 6.35 19.91
C LYS A 177 -6.12 5.82 21.16
N MET A 178 -5.39 5.08 21.98
CA MET A 178 -5.89 4.46 23.22
C MET A 178 -5.65 5.35 24.44
N MET A 179 -4.62 6.21 24.35
CA MET A 179 -4.11 7.01 25.46
C MET A 179 -4.20 8.50 25.14
N LYS A 180 -4.16 9.39 26.15
CA LYS A 180 -4.24 10.84 25.90
C LYS A 180 -2.89 11.44 25.52
N GLU A 181 -1.83 10.78 25.98
CA GLU A 181 -0.44 11.10 25.79
C GLU A 181 -0.07 11.14 24.31
N GLU A 182 0.85 12.02 23.93
CA GLU A 182 1.28 12.09 22.53
C GLU A 182 1.92 10.78 22.08
N VAL A 183 2.82 10.23 22.91
CA VAL A 183 3.49 8.94 22.71
C VAL A 183 2.77 7.88 23.55
N GLU A 184 2.16 6.90 22.89
CA GLU A 184 1.43 5.81 23.56
C GLU A 184 2.36 4.68 23.98
N ALA A 185 3.39 4.44 23.19
CA ALA A 185 4.33 3.35 23.41
C ALA A 185 5.66 3.68 22.73
N THR A 186 6.70 2.95 23.12
CA THR A 186 7.96 2.89 22.38
C THR A 186 8.16 1.45 21.90
N PHE A 187 8.38 1.27 20.61
CA PHE A 187 8.65 -0.04 20.02
C PHE A 187 9.99 0.02 19.31
N ARG A 188 10.98 -0.78 19.76
CA ARG A 188 12.34 -0.79 19.19
C ARG A 188 12.97 0.61 19.12
N GLY A 189 12.79 1.41 20.17
CA GLY A 189 13.28 2.78 20.23
C GLY A 189 12.45 3.80 19.43
N VAL A 190 11.43 3.36 18.68
CA VAL A 190 10.54 4.24 17.92
C VAL A 190 9.34 4.68 18.77
N PRO A 191 9.10 5.99 18.95
CA PRO A 191 7.90 6.47 19.62
C PRO A 191 6.67 6.30 18.73
N ILE A 192 5.62 5.70 19.28
CA ILE A 192 4.35 5.44 18.60
C ILE A 192 3.32 6.48 19.04
N PHE A 193 2.70 7.16 18.08
CA PHE A 193 1.58 8.06 18.32
C PHE A 193 0.24 7.33 18.36
N SER A 194 0.04 6.33 17.50
CA SER A 194 -1.14 5.48 17.59
C SER A 194 -0.97 4.14 16.89
N HIS A 195 -1.80 3.17 17.26
CA HIS A 195 -1.87 1.88 16.59
C HIS A 195 -2.71 1.97 15.31
N VAL A 196 -2.30 1.28 14.24
CA VAL A 196 -3.09 1.26 13.00
C VAL A 196 -3.94 0.01 12.98
N LYS A 197 -5.24 0.18 12.74
CA LYS A 197 -6.23 -0.90 12.65
C LYS A 197 -7.12 -0.70 11.42
N ALA A 198 -7.60 -1.79 10.85
CA ALA A 198 -8.73 -1.76 9.92
C ALA A 198 -10.00 -2.05 10.70
N ILE A 199 -10.91 -1.08 10.75
CA ILE A 199 -12.13 -1.12 11.56
C ILE A 199 -13.38 -1.15 10.68
N THR A 200 -14.40 -1.91 11.08
CA THR A 200 -15.65 -1.93 10.34
C THR A 200 -16.28 -0.54 10.31
N ARG A 201 -16.67 -0.13 9.11
CA ARG A 201 -17.35 1.13 8.87
C ARG A 201 -18.74 1.06 9.50
N GLN A 202 -19.03 1.97 10.43
CA GLN A 202 -20.37 2.16 11.00
C GLN A 202 -21.22 3.04 10.08
#